data_AF-A0A7Y5JVW6-F1
#
_entry.id   AF-A0A7Y5JVW6-F1
#
_cell.length_a   1.000
_cell.length_b   1.000
_cell.length_c   1.000
_cell.angle_alpha   90.00
_cell.angle_beta   90.00
_cell.angle_gamma   90.00
#
_symmetry.space_group_name_H-M   'P 1'
#
loop_
_entity.id
_entity.type
_entity.pdbx_description
1 polymer ?
#
loop_
_entity_poly.entity_id
_entity_poly.type
_entity_poly.pdbx_seq_one_letter_code
_entity_poly.pdbx_strand_id
1 'polypeptide(L)'
;MALLGVILLLVGAGVGVVAYLATRGAAGPVTLSAFGLSRDASPIELVLYGAVAVLLFALGWALLSASARRRARLRREERANARIIEAEEGAENARLEHERRFEEAGLRDDDLRRRESELAARHEGLDTREAELSRREAEWRDREGPSRADVVTGRAEGSVAEGTARWADDDRSGAEGRSDRTQQHPAT
;
A
#
# COMPACT_ATOMS: atom_id res chain seq x y z
N MET A 1 -12.14 17.19 37.89
CA MET A 1 -11.14 16.51 38.74
C MET A 1 -9.88 17.35 39.01
N ALA A 2 -9.15 17.84 37.99
CA ALA A 2 -8.01 18.74 38.23
C ALA A 2 -8.42 20.08 38.88
N LEU A 3 -9.57 20.62 38.48
CA LEU A 3 -10.14 21.86 39.05
C LEU A 3 -10.37 21.76 40.55
N LEU A 4 -10.83 20.60 41.05
CA LEU A 4 -11.13 20.38 42.47
C LEU A 4 -9.84 20.29 43.29
N GLY A 5 -8.77 19.68 42.75
CA GLY A 5 -7.45 19.68 43.39
C GLY A 5 -6.80 21.08 43.44
N VAL A 6 -6.97 21.89 42.39
CA VAL A 6 -6.52 23.29 42.38
C VAL A 6 -7.32 24.14 43.36
N ILE A 7 -8.65 23.96 43.44
CA ILE A 7 -9.49 24.63 44.43
C ILE A 7 -9.06 24.26 45.86
N LEU A 8 -8.81 22.97 46.14
CA LEU A 8 -8.33 22.55 47.46
C LEU A 8 -6.96 23.13 47.79
N LEU A 9 -6.06 23.23 46.79
CA LEU A 9 -4.75 23.83 46.93
C LEU A 9 -4.84 25.33 47.25
N LEU A 10 -5.70 26.06 46.52
CA LEU A 10 -5.95 27.48 46.77
C LEU A 10 -6.60 27.73 48.14
N VAL A 11 -7.52 26.87 48.56
CA VAL A 11 -8.13 26.95 49.89
C VAL A 11 -7.09 26.67 50.98
N GLY A 12 -6.27 25.62 50.84
CA GLY A 12 -5.20 25.32 51.79
C GLY A 12 -4.14 26.43 51.88
N ALA A 13 -3.73 26.98 50.74
CA ALA A 13 -2.80 28.11 50.68
C ALA A 13 -3.42 29.39 51.28
N GLY A 14 -4.68 29.67 50.97
CA GLY A 14 -5.41 30.83 51.52
C GLY A 14 -5.55 30.75 53.04
N VAL A 15 -5.95 29.59 53.56
CA VAL A 15 -6.03 29.35 55.02
C VAL A 15 -4.64 29.46 55.66
N GLY A 16 -3.60 28.91 55.04
CA GLY A 16 -2.23 29.01 55.53
C GLY A 16 -1.69 30.45 55.59
N VAL A 17 -1.97 31.26 54.56
CA VAL A 17 -1.57 32.67 54.51
C VAL A 17 -2.31 33.50 55.56
N VAL A 18 -3.63 33.28 55.72
CA VAL A 18 -4.42 33.98 56.75
C VAL A 18 -3.95 33.61 58.16
N ALA A 19 -3.70 32.32 58.41
CA ALA A 19 -3.14 31.85 59.68
C ALA A 19 -1.77 32.46 59.98
N TYR A 20 -0.89 32.51 58.97
CA TYR A 20 0.44 33.12 59.08
C TYR A 20 0.37 34.63 59.34
N LEU A 21 -0.50 35.36 58.65
CA LEU A 21 -0.71 36.80 58.88
C LEU A 21 -1.26 37.09 60.29
N ALA A 22 -2.19 36.25 60.77
CA ALA A 22 -2.74 36.37 62.12
C ALA A 22 -1.70 36.11 63.22
N THR A 23 -0.76 35.18 62.99
CA THR A 23 0.30 34.86 63.96
C THR A 23 1.48 35.81 63.90
N ARG A 24 1.76 36.43 62.75
CA ARG A 24 2.91 37.35 62.61
C ARG A 24 2.78 38.63 63.44
N GLY A 25 1.58 39.00 63.86
CA GLY A 25 1.30 40.24 64.60
C GLY A 25 1.04 40.09 66.10
N ALA A 26 0.99 38.88 66.65
CA ALA A 26 0.48 38.67 68.00
C ALA A 26 1.48 37.94 68.92
N ALA A 27 2.00 38.67 69.90
CA ALA A 27 2.76 38.13 71.03
C ALA A 27 1.87 37.80 72.25
N GLY A 28 0.54 37.79 72.07
CA GLY A 28 -0.49 37.49 73.07
C GLY A 28 -1.72 36.83 72.42
N PRO A 29 -2.74 36.39 73.20
CA PRO A 29 -3.90 35.69 72.67
C PRO A 29 -4.57 36.48 71.54
N VAL A 30 -4.74 35.83 70.39
CA VAL A 30 -5.18 36.49 69.16
C VAL A 30 -6.71 36.43 69.10
N THR A 31 -7.35 37.57 69.33
CA THR A 31 -8.78 37.75 69.07
C THR A 31 -9.00 37.79 67.56
N LEU A 32 -9.40 36.67 66.97
CA LEU A 32 -9.79 36.62 65.57
C LEU A 32 -11.21 37.16 65.44
N SER A 33 -11.32 38.39 64.95
CA SER A 33 -12.58 39.05 64.58
C SER A 33 -12.77 38.93 63.07
N ALA A 34 -13.65 38.03 62.65
CA ALA A 34 -14.14 37.96 61.27
C ALA A 34 -15.62 37.59 61.28
N PHE A 35 -16.45 38.34 60.53
CA PHE A 35 -17.92 38.18 60.47
C PHE A 35 -18.68 38.39 61.80
N GLY A 36 -18.19 39.26 62.69
CA GLY A 36 -18.89 39.64 63.92
C GLY A 36 -18.85 38.58 65.04
N LEU A 37 -18.19 37.45 64.81
CA LEU A 37 -17.84 36.48 65.86
C LEU A 37 -16.40 36.75 66.31
N SER A 38 -16.23 37.12 67.58
CA SER A 38 -14.90 37.18 68.21
C SER A 38 -14.66 35.87 68.96
N ARG A 39 -13.65 35.11 68.53
CA ARG A 39 -13.26 33.86 69.20
C ARG A 39 -11.78 33.94 69.54
N ASP A 40 -11.47 33.75 70.81
CA ASP A 40 -10.10 33.62 71.29
C ASP A 40 -9.56 32.27 70.81
N ALA A 41 -8.67 32.31 69.81
CA ALA A 41 -8.04 31.12 69.29
C ALA A 41 -6.70 30.90 70.01
N SER A 42 -6.56 29.73 70.63
CA SER A 42 -5.31 29.34 71.28
C SER A 42 -4.20 29.16 70.22
N PRO A 43 -2.93 29.54 70.50
CA PRO A 43 -1.81 29.30 69.59
C PRO A 43 -1.69 27.84 69.13
N ILE A 44 -2.11 26.89 69.97
CA ILE A 44 -2.15 25.46 69.65
C ILE A 44 -3.19 25.15 68.56
N GLU A 45 -4.33 25.82 68.54
CA GLU A 45 -5.36 25.64 67.50
C GLU A 45 -4.84 26.13 66.15
N LEU A 46 -4.10 27.24 66.14
CA LEU A 46 -3.46 27.78 64.94
C LEU A 46 -2.43 26.82 64.34
N VAL A 47 -1.63 26.17 65.19
CA VAL A 47 -0.71 25.10 64.76
C VAL A 47 -1.48 23.90 64.22
N LEU A 48 -2.60 23.51 64.85
CA LEU A 48 -3.44 22.40 64.40
C LEU A 48 -4.08 22.69 63.04
N TYR A 49 -4.61 23.89 62.82
CA TYR A 49 -5.15 24.31 61.53
C TYR A 49 -4.07 24.34 60.45
N GLY A 50 -2.87 24.81 60.77
CA GLY A 50 -1.72 24.74 59.86
C GLY A 50 -1.36 23.30 59.50
N ALA A 51 -1.32 22.39 60.47
CA ALA A 51 -1.04 20.98 60.24
C ALA A 51 -2.11 20.31 59.35
N VAL A 52 -3.38 20.61 59.59
CA VAL A 52 -4.51 20.13 58.75
C VAL A 52 -4.40 20.69 57.33
N ALA A 53 -4.06 21.96 57.16
CA ALA A 53 -3.89 22.57 55.84
C ALA A 53 -2.73 21.92 55.06
N VAL A 54 -1.59 21.65 55.71
CA VAL A 54 -0.45 20.95 55.10
C VAL A 54 -0.82 19.51 54.73
N LEU A 55 -1.56 18.80 55.58
CA LEU A 55 -2.06 17.45 55.28
C LEU A 55 -2.99 17.43 54.06
N LEU A 56 -3.93 18.37 53.97
CA LEU A 56 -4.83 18.49 52.82
C LEU A 56 -4.07 18.88 51.55
N PHE A 57 -3.07 19.75 51.66
CA PHE A 57 -2.19 20.11 50.54
C PHE A 57 -1.39 18.90 50.05
N ALA A 58 -0.75 18.17 50.96
CA ALA A 58 0.00 16.95 50.64
C ALA A 58 -0.89 15.87 50.02
N LEU A 59 -2.11 15.70 50.53
CA LEU A 59 -3.10 14.77 50.00
C LEU A 59 -3.59 15.17 48.60
N GLY A 60 -3.86 16.46 48.39
CA GLY A 60 -4.22 17.01 47.08
C GLY A 60 -3.11 16.80 46.04
N TRP A 61 -1.85 17.02 46.45
CA TRP A 61 -0.67 16.76 45.62
C TRP A 61 -0.47 15.27 45.31
N ALA A 62 -0.67 14.39 46.29
CA ALA A 62 -0.58 12.94 46.12
C ALA A 62 -1.64 12.42 45.12
N LEU A 63 -2.87 12.92 45.19
CA LEU A 63 -3.93 12.57 44.24
C LEU A 63 -3.67 13.11 42.83
N LEU A 64 -3.17 14.35 42.72
CA LEU A 64 -2.81 14.95 41.43
C LEU A 64 -1.69 14.16 40.74
N SER A 65 -0.63 13.84 41.49
CA SER A 65 0.51 13.05 40.99
C SER A 65 0.13 11.60 40.65
N ALA A 66 -0.74 10.97 41.43
CA ALA A 66 -1.28 9.65 41.12
C ALA A 66 -2.15 9.66 39.84
N SER A 67 -2.96 10.69 39.64
CA SER A 67 -3.81 10.83 38.44
C SER A 67 -3.00 11.07 37.17
N ALA A 68 -1.90 11.83 37.26
CA ALA A 68 -0.97 12.04 36.14
C ALA A 68 -0.28 10.74 35.72
N ARG A 69 0.11 9.89 36.69
CA ARG A 69 0.69 8.56 36.40
C ARG A 69 -0.31 7.62 35.72
N ARG A 70 -1.59 7.65 36.09
CA ARG A 70 -2.64 6.86 35.40
C ARG A 70 -2.83 7.31 33.95
N ARG A 71 -2.85 8.61 33.69
CA ARG A 71 -2.97 9.15 32.32
C ARG A 71 -1.79 8.79 31.43
N ALA A 72 -0.59 8.67 31.99
CA ALA A 72 0.60 8.26 31.25
C ALA A 72 0.54 6.79 30.79
N ARG A 73 -0.16 5.91 31.52
CA ARG A 73 -0.37 4.51 31.11
C ARG A 73 -1.36 4.39 29.97
N LEU A 74 -2.51 5.08 30.07
CA LEU A 74 -3.53 5.10 29.03
C LEU A 74 -2.99 5.63 27.68
N ARG A 75 -2.15 6.67 27.69
CA ARG A 75 -1.51 7.17 26.46
C ARG A 75 -0.58 6.15 25.79
N ARG A 76 -0.04 5.18 26.53
CA ARG A 76 0.78 4.10 25.94
C ARG A 76 -0.11 3.05 25.28
N GLU A 77 -1.25 2.74 25.89
CA GLU A 77 -2.24 1.82 25.35
C GLU A 77 -2.90 2.39 24.09
N GLU A 78 -3.24 3.68 24.06
CA GLU A 78 -3.76 4.37 22.87
C GLU A 78 -2.77 4.32 21.70
N ARG A 79 -1.47 4.56 21.96
CA ARG A 79 -0.42 4.46 20.94
C ARG A 79 -0.19 3.03 20.45
N ALA A 80 -0.36 2.04 21.32
CA ALA A 80 -0.24 0.64 20.94
C ALA A 80 -1.42 0.23 20.05
N ASN A 81 -2.64 0.61 20.42
CA ASN A 81 -3.84 0.35 19.62
C ASN A 81 -3.79 1.05 18.26
N ALA A 82 -3.31 2.30 18.19
CA ALA A 82 -3.15 3.00 16.93
C ALA A 82 -2.21 2.25 15.96
N ARG A 83 -1.09 1.70 16.46
CA ARG A 83 -0.16 0.91 15.63
C ARG A 83 -0.77 -0.40 15.14
N ILE A 84 -1.65 -1.03 15.94
CA ILE A 84 -2.33 -2.26 15.54
C ILE A 84 -3.32 -1.96 14.42
N ILE A 85 -4.11 -0.89 14.54
CA ILE A 85 -5.06 -0.45 13.51
C ILE A 85 -4.30 -0.10 12.21
N GLU A 86 -3.24 0.71 12.29
CA GLU A 86 -2.41 1.06 11.12
C GLU A 86 -1.80 -0.19 10.45
N ALA A 87 -1.38 -1.19 11.23
CA ALA A 87 -0.84 -2.43 10.68
C ALA A 87 -1.92 -3.30 10.02
N GLU A 88 -3.12 -3.34 10.58
CA GLU A 88 -4.27 -4.07 10.03
C GLU A 88 -4.75 -3.43 8.72
N GLU A 89 -4.94 -2.11 8.70
CA GLU A 89 -5.26 -1.34 7.50
C GLU A 89 -4.18 -1.50 6.42
N GLY A 90 -2.90 -1.50 6.81
CA GLY A 90 -1.80 -1.75 5.88
C GLY A 90 -1.85 -3.16 5.27
N ALA A 91 -2.17 -4.17 6.07
CA ALA A 91 -2.29 -5.55 5.60
C ALA A 91 -3.51 -5.75 4.68
N GLU A 92 -4.64 -5.11 4.99
CA GLU A 92 -5.84 -5.14 4.14
C GLU A 92 -5.59 -4.44 2.80
N ASN A 93 -4.99 -3.25 2.82
CA ASN A 93 -4.62 -2.53 1.60
C ASN A 93 -3.66 -3.33 0.72
N ALA A 94 -2.68 -4.00 1.32
CA ALA A 94 -1.75 -4.85 0.58
C ALA A 94 -2.44 -6.04 -0.11
N ARG A 95 -3.48 -6.61 0.54
CA ARG A 95 -4.30 -7.70 -0.05
C ARG A 95 -5.13 -7.19 -1.21
N LEU A 96 -5.82 -6.06 -1.05
CA LEU A 96 -6.61 -5.44 -2.12
C LEU A 96 -5.74 -5.05 -3.31
N GLU A 97 -4.53 -4.55 -3.07
CA GLU A 97 -3.59 -4.23 -4.14
C GLU A 97 -3.12 -5.50 -4.88
N HIS A 98 -2.89 -6.60 -4.18
CA HIS A 98 -2.58 -7.88 -4.82
C HIS A 98 -3.73 -8.38 -5.68
N GLU A 99 -4.96 -8.33 -5.16
CA GLU A 99 -6.16 -8.75 -5.89
C GLU A 99 -6.34 -7.94 -7.18
N ARG A 100 -6.21 -6.60 -7.12
CA ARG A 100 -6.26 -5.75 -8.31
C ARG A 100 -5.19 -6.09 -9.33
N ARG A 101 -3.95 -6.35 -8.90
CA ARG A 101 -2.87 -6.75 -9.81
C ARG A 101 -3.18 -8.10 -10.48
N PHE A 102 -3.80 -9.03 -9.77
CA PHE A 102 -4.23 -10.31 -10.36
C PHE A 102 -5.34 -10.11 -11.39
N GLU A 103 -6.34 -9.28 -11.09
CA GLU A 103 -7.41 -8.95 -12.03
C GLU A 103 -6.88 -8.25 -13.29
N GLU A 104 -6.01 -7.25 -13.13
CA GLU A 104 -5.36 -6.54 -14.23
C GLU A 104 -4.51 -7.48 -15.10
N ALA A 105 -3.77 -8.40 -14.47
CA ALA A 105 -3.01 -9.42 -15.20
C ALA A 105 -3.92 -10.37 -15.97
N GLY A 106 -5.04 -10.78 -15.38
CA GLY A 106 -6.05 -11.63 -16.05
C GLY A 106 -6.66 -10.96 -17.28
N LEU A 107 -7.08 -9.69 -17.15
CA LEU A 107 -7.62 -8.92 -18.28
C LEU A 107 -6.60 -8.76 -19.43
N ARG A 108 -5.33 -8.59 -19.09
CA ARG A 108 -4.25 -8.49 -20.09
C ARG A 108 -4.01 -9.81 -20.81
N ASP A 109 -4.04 -10.93 -20.08
CA ASP A 109 -3.90 -12.27 -20.66
C ASP A 109 -5.05 -12.60 -21.62
N ASP A 110 -6.28 -12.23 -21.25
CA ASP A 110 -7.45 -12.41 -22.10
C ASP A 110 -7.38 -11.54 -23.38
N ASP A 111 -6.90 -10.29 -23.30
CA ASP A 111 -6.66 -9.47 -24.49
C ASP A 111 -5.57 -10.07 -25.40
N LEU A 112 -4.50 -10.62 -24.83
CA LEU A 112 -3.46 -11.29 -25.58
C LEU A 112 -3.99 -12.54 -26.30
N ARG A 113 -4.75 -13.40 -25.60
CA ARG A 113 -5.41 -14.58 -26.21
C ARG A 113 -6.35 -14.19 -27.34
N ARG A 114 -7.10 -13.10 -27.17
CA ARG A 114 -7.99 -12.58 -28.22
C ARG A 114 -7.18 -12.18 -29.45
N ARG A 115 -6.13 -11.39 -29.30
CA ARG A 115 -5.28 -10.97 -30.43
C ARG A 115 -4.59 -12.14 -31.11
N GLU A 116 -4.14 -13.13 -30.34
CA GLU A 116 -3.57 -14.36 -30.87
C GLU A 116 -4.59 -15.11 -31.73
N SER A 117 -5.83 -15.25 -31.25
CA SER A 117 -6.90 -15.88 -32.04
C SER A 117 -7.22 -15.12 -33.33
N GLU A 118 -7.21 -13.79 -33.30
CA GLU A 118 -7.44 -12.94 -34.48
C GLU A 118 -6.29 -13.07 -35.49
N LEU A 119 -5.04 -13.16 -35.02
CA LEU A 119 -3.86 -13.38 -35.85
C LEU A 119 -3.87 -14.78 -36.47
N ALA A 120 -4.22 -15.81 -35.70
CA ALA A 120 -4.33 -17.19 -36.20
C ALA A 120 -5.38 -17.28 -37.32
N ALA A 121 -6.57 -16.69 -37.12
CA ALA A 121 -7.61 -16.64 -38.14
C ALA A 121 -7.16 -15.90 -39.42
N ARG A 122 -6.38 -14.81 -39.27
CA ARG A 122 -5.79 -14.11 -40.43
C ARG A 122 -4.77 -14.97 -41.16
N HIS A 123 -3.95 -15.72 -40.42
CA HIS A 123 -2.93 -16.59 -41.01
C HIS A 123 -3.58 -17.71 -41.81
N GLU A 124 -4.58 -18.38 -41.25
CA GLU A 124 -5.38 -19.39 -41.97
C GLU A 124 -6.04 -18.79 -43.23
N GLY A 125 -6.55 -17.57 -43.13
CA GLY A 125 -7.08 -16.83 -44.28
C GLY A 125 -6.04 -16.47 -45.36
N LEU A 126 -4.76 -16.35 -45.00
CA LEU A 126 -3.67 -16.15 -45.95
C LEU A 126 -3.25 -17.48 -46.58
N ASP A 127 -3.12 -18.54 -45.78
CA ASP A 127 -2.73 -19.87 -46.24
C ASP A 127 -3.75 -20.42 -47.26
N THR A 128 -5.05 -20.20 -47.00
CA THR A 128 -6.12 -20.56 -47.94
C THR A 128 -6.02 -19.78 -49.26
N ARG A 129 -5.77 -18.48 -49.20
CA ARG A 129 -5.56 -17.65 -50.42
C ARG A 129 -4.31 -18.05 -51.18
N GLU A 130 -3.23 -18.39 -50.48
CA GLU A 130 -1.99 -18.86 -51.09
C GLU A 130 -2.20 -20.21 -51.80
N ALA A 131 -2.93 -21.13 -51.18
CA ALA A 131 -3.31 -22.39 -51.81
C ALA A 131 -4.19 -22.17 -53.06
N GLU A 132 -5.16 -21.25 -53.00
CA GLU A 132 -5.99 -20.88 -54.17
C GLU A 132 -5.16 -20.27 -55.30
N LEU A 133 -4.24 -19.35 -54.97
CA LEU A 133 -3.35 -18.73 -55.95
C LEU A 133 -2.43 -19.77 -56.59
N SER A 134 -1.82 -20.64 -55.78
CA SER A 134 -0.97 -21.73 -56.24
C SER A 134 -1.72 -22.66 -57.20
N ARG A 135 -2.97 -23.00 -56.88
CA ARG A 135 -3.83 -23.80 -57.75
C ARG A 135 -4.15 -23.10 -59.06
N ARG A 136 -4.54 -21.81 -59.02
CA ARG A 136 -4.83 -21.03 -60.24
C ARG A 136 -3.59 -20.87 -61.11
N GLU A 137 -2.42 -20.71 -60.50
CA GLU A 137 -1.16 -20.62 -61.22
C GLU A 137 -0.85 -21.92 -61.94
N ALA A 138 -1.01 -23.08 -61.28
CA ALA A 138 -0.87 -24.38 -61.92
C ALA A 138 -1.84 -24.57 -63.09
N GLU A 139 -3.13 -24.24 -62.91
CA GLU A 139 -4.15 -24.29 -63.98
C GLU A 139 -3.86 -23.33 -65.15
N TRP A 140 -3.13 -22.23 -64.91
CA TRP A 140 -2.72 -21.29 -65.95
C TRP A 140 -1.48 -21.79 -66.70
N ARG A 141 -0.48 -22.34 -65.98
CA ARG A 141 0.71 -22.96 -66.57
C ARG A 141 0.38 -24.14 -67.50
N ASP A 142 -0.63 -24.93 -67.15
CA ASP A 142 -1.11 -26.04 -67.98
C ASP A 142 -1.73 -25.58 -69.30
N ARG A 143 -2.33 -24.38 -69.33
CA ARG A 143 -3.04 -23.84 -70.50
C ARG A 143 -2.14 -23.07 -71.46
N GLU A 144 -1.26 -22.21 -70.94
CA GLU A 144 -0.47 -21.30 -71.78
C GLU A 144 0.91 -21.85 -72.15
N GLY A 145 1.39 -22.89 -71.45
CA GLY A 145 2.74 -23.41 -71.62
C GLY A 145 3.82 -22.41 -71.16
N PRO A 146 5.11 -22.81 -71.18
CA PRO A 146 6.18 -21.98 -70.65
C PRO A 146 6.45 -20.76 -71.53
N SER A 147 6.57 -19.57 -70.92
CA SER A 147 6.90 -18.35 -71.64
C SER A 147 8.41 -18.17 -71.82
N ARG A 148 8.81 -17.25 -72.71
CA ARG A 148 10.24 -16.93 -72.93
C ARG A 148 10.90 -16.39 -71.66
N ALA A 149 10.15 -15.69 -70.81
CA ALA A 149 10.64 -15.19 -69.53
C ALA A 149 10.92 -16.32 -68.54
N ASP A 150 10.12 -17.40 -68.58
CA ASP A 150 10.28 -18.55 -67.69
C ASP A 150 11.53 -19.37 -68.07
N VAL A 151 11.82 -19.51 -69.36
CA VAL A 151 13.07 -20.12 -69.82
C VAL A 151 14.29 -19.28 -69.43
N VAL A 152 14.20 -17.95 -69.55
CA VAL A 152 15.32 -17.04 -69.18
C VAL A 152 15.56 -17.02 -67.67
N THR A 153 14.51 -17.15 -66.86
CA THR A 153 14.60 -17.19 -65.39
C THR A 153 14.93 -18.58 -64.85
N GLY A 154 15.04 -19.59 -65.72
CA GLY A 154 15.36 -20.97 -65.35
C GLY A 154 14.19 -21.77 -64.75
N ARG A 155 12.96 -21.25 -64.81
CA ARG A 155 11.74 -22.00 -64.40
C ARG A 155 11.28 -23.01 -65.44
N ALA A 156 11.77 -22.89 -66.68
CA ALA A 156 11.46 -23.80 -67.76
C ALA A 156 12.72 -24.13 -68.56
N GLU A 157 12.76 -25.34 -69.10
CA GLU A 157 13.86 -25.83 -69.94
C GLU A 157 13.41 -25.91 -71.40
N GLY A 158 14.35 -25.76 -72.34
CA GLY A 158 14.09 -25.83 -73.78
C GLY A 158 13.93 -24.47 -74.45
N SER A 159 13.35 -24.43 -75.65
CA SER A 159 13.20 -23.21 -76.45
C SER A 159 11.75 -22.94 -76.81
N VAL A 160 11.24 -21.77 -76.41
CA VAL A 160 9.88 -21.32 -76.77
C VAL A 160 9.77 -21.09 -78.28
N ALA A 161 10.85 -20.67 -78.95
CA ALA A 161 10.87 -20.45 -80.39
C ALA A 161 10.81 -21.76 -81.20
N GLU A 162 11.28 -22.86 -80.62
CA GLU A 162 11.31 -24.18 -81.27
C GLU A 162 10.13 -25.08 -80.85
N GLY A 163 9.27 -24.60 -79.94
CA GLY A 163 8.15 -25.37 -79.39
C GLY A 163 8.58 -26.53 -78.47
N THR A 164 9.83 -26.52 -78.00
CA THR A 164 10.40 -27.57 -77.13
C THR A 164 10.41 -27.18 -75.65
N ALA A 165 9.88 -25.99 -75.32
CA ALA A 165 9.84 -25.51 -73.96
C ALA A 165 8.91 -26.37 -73.09
N ARG A 166 9.46 -26.82 -71.95
CA ARG A 166 8.72 -27.55 -70.92
C ARG A 166 9.05 -26.94 -69.55
N TRP A 167 8.09 -26.98 -68.64
CA TRP A 167 8.35 -26.57 -67.25
C TRP A 167 9.47 -27.44 -66.68
N ALA A 168 10.39 -26.84 -65.93
CA ALA A 168 11.39 -27.62 -65.21
C ALA A 168 10.64 -28.38 -64.10
N ASP A 169 10.74 -29.70 -64.07
CA ASP A 169 10.18 -30.48 -62.97
C ASP A 169 10.91 -30.08 -61.69
N ASP A 170 10.17 -29.53 -60.72
CA ASP A 170 10.65 -29.06 -59.40
C ASP A 170 11.10 -30.21 -58.47
N ASP A 171 11.48 -31.37 -59.01
CA ASP A 171 11.95 -32.55 -58.26
C ASP A 171 13.35 -32.39 -57.63
N ARG A 172 13.92 -31.17 -57.65
CA ARG A 172 15.22 -30.86 -57.05
C ARG A 172 15.13 -29.75 -56.00
N SER A 173 14.63 -30.07 -54.79
CA SER A 173 15.21 -29.63 -53.51
C SER A 173 14.28 -29.90 -52.30
N GLY A 174 14.11 -31.17 -51.94
CA GLY A 174 13.59 -31.57 -50.62
C GLY A 174 14.64 -32.26 -49.73
N ALA A 175 15.83 -32.53 -50.26
CA ALA A 175 16.93 -33.13 -49.53
C ALA A 175 17.97 -32.08 -49.16
N GLU A 176 18.42 -32.11 -47.91
CA GLU A 176 19.59 -31.41 -47.36
C GLU A 176 19.40 -29.96 -46.91
N GLY A 177 18.79 -29.81 -45.72
CA GLY A 177 18.85 -28.55 -44.96
C GLY A 177 18.35 -28.64 -43.52
N ARG A 178 18.20 -29.84 -42.94
CA ARG A 178 17.89 -30.02 -41.52
C ARG A 178 19.18 -29.80 -40.72
N SER A 179 19.59 -28.55 -40.52
CA SER A 179 20.62 -28.23 -39.53
C SER A 179 19.98 -28.33 -38.14
N ASP A 180 20.26 -29.46 -37.53
CA ASP A 180 20.18 -29.73 -36.11
C ASP A 180 20.78 -28.55 -35.31
N ARG A 181 19.94 -27.65 -34.79
CA ARG A 181 20.33 -26.68 -33.76
C ARG A 181 19.77 -27.18 -32.45
N THR A 182 20.45 -28.20 -31.95
CA THR A 182 20.27 -28.75 -30.62
C THR A 182 20.43 -27.65 -29.58
N GLN A 183 19.52 -27.69 -28.61
CA GLN A 183 19.43 -26.86 -27.43
C GLN A 183 20.76 -26.79 -26.67
N GLN A 184 21.25 -25.59 -26.38
CA GLN A 184 22.18 -25.36 -25.28
C GLN A 184 21.52 -24.39 -24.28
N HIS A 185 20.95 -24.99 -23.25
CA HIS A 185 20.64 -24.38 -21.97
C HIS A 185 21.96 -24.27 -21.18
N PRO A 186 22.41 -23.08 -20.74
CA PRO A 186 23.30 -23.00 -19.59
C PRO A 186 22.46 -22.77 -18.33
N ALA A 187 22.45 -23.77 -17.46
CA ALA A 187 22.16 -23.60 -16.06
C ALA A 187 23.39 -23.00 -15.38
N THR A 188 23.22 -21.87 -14.69
CA THR A 188 23.82 -21.49 -13.40
C THR A 188 23.30 -20.12 -13.02
#